data_AF-A0A352VKI4-F1
#
_entry.id   AF-A0A352VKI4-F1
#
_cell.length_a   1.000
_cell.length_b   1.000
_cell.length_c   1.000
_cell.angle_alpha   90.00
_cell.angle_beta   90.00
_cell.angle_gamma   90.00
#
_symmetry.space_group_name_H-M   'P 1'
#
loop_
_entity.id
_entity.type
_entity.pdbx_description
1 polymer ?
#
loop_
_entity_poly.entity_id
_entity_poly.type
_entity_poly.pdbx_seq_one_letter_code
_entity_poly.pdbx_strand_id
1 'polypeptide(L)'
;RSAQNAVIGKYAFNNLVTTNAEDLKLDAIEVDMKERVGADSADNGIEIIMVGIKRLGIPESVTSAVFERMKAERQARIQEIEAEGERQAKTIKAEADLEANKILAEARAQAIQISGEAEAQAAKYYEVFKQNPELANFLFNRKALEGLLEENATLILDPNTPPFNLLTQPSTGKAAE
;
A
#
# COMPACT_ATOMS: atom_id res chain seq x y z
N ARG A 1 -32.38 -22.48 -47.28
CA ARG A 1 -31.41 -23.33 -46.52
C ARG A 1 -29.97 -23.12 -46.99
N SER A 2 -29.68 -23.16 -48.30
CA SER A 2 -28.32 -22.86 -48.81
C SER A 2 -27.83 -21.45 -48.42
N ALA A 3 -28.64 -20.42 -48.69
CA ALA A 3 -28.35 -19.03 -48.29
C ALA A 3 -28.11 -18.85 -46.77
N GLN A 4 -28.85 -19.57 -45.93
CA GLN A 4 -28.70 -19.53 -44.47
C GLN A 4 -27.31 -20.01 -44.03
N ASN A 5 -26.90 -21.19 -44.49
CA ASN A 5 -25.60 -21.76 -44.10
C ASN A 5 -24.43 -20.92 -44.63
N ALA A 6 -24.58 -20.35 -45.84
CA ALA A 6 -23.56 -19.50 -46.44
C ALA A 6 -23.36 -18.17 -45.72
N VAL A 7 -24.44 -17.56 -45.20
CA VAL A 7 -24.36 -16.30 -44.44
C VAL A 7 -23.88 -16.57 -43.02
N ILE A 8 -24.48 -17.52 -42.30
CA ILE A 8 -24.08 -17.85 -40.92
C ILE A 8 -22.62 -18.27 -40.84
N GLY A 9 -22.11 -19.01 -41.83
CA GLY A 9 -20.71 -19.46 -41.86
C GLY A 9 -19.67 -18.34 -41.99
N LYS A 10 -20.05 -17.11 -42.37
CA LYS A 10 -19.15 -15.95 -42.44
C LYS A 10 -18.93 -15.27 -41.10
N TYR A 11 -19.82 -15.51 -40.13
CA TYR A 11 -19.80 -14.83 -38.84
C TYR A 11 -19.29 -15.77 -37.74
N ALA A 12 -18.46 -15.24 -36.84
CA ALA A 12 -18.01 -15.99 -35.67
C ALA A 12 -19.18 -16.23 -34.71
N PHE A 13 -19.11 -17.32 -33.93
CA PHE A 13 -20.13 -17.65 -32.94
C PHE A 13 -20.34 -16.53 -31.90
N ASN A 14 -19.27 -15.83 -31.50
CA ASN A 14 -19.34 -14.68 -30.60
C ASN A 14 -20.21 -13.53 -31.16
N ASN A 15 -20.35 -13.43 -32.48
CA ASN A 15 -21.18 -12.40 -33.10
C ASN A 15 -22.69 -12.69 -33.01
N LEU A 16 -23.04 -13.94 -32.69
CA LEU A 16 -24.41 -14.44 -32.54
C LEU A 16 -24.84 -14.48 -31.07
N VAL A 17 -23.91 -14.82 -30.18
CA VAL A 17 -24.16 -15.01 -28.75
C VAL A 17 -23.04 -14.35 -27.96
N THR A 18 -23.33 -13.18 -27.40
CA THR A 18 -22.40 -12.40 -26.58
C THR A 18 -23.16 -11.60 -25.54
N THR A 19 -22.49 -11.27 -24.44
CA THR A 19 -22.98 -10.33 -23.42
C THR A 19 -22.65 -8.88 -23.75
N ASN A 20 -21.81 -8.63 -24.76
CA ASN A 20 -21.39 -7.31 -25.19
C ASN A 20 -22.20 -6.86 -26.42
N ALA A 21 -22.83 -5.68 -26.35
CA ALA A 21 -23.68 -5.16 -27.41
C ALA A 21 -22.92 -4.83 -28.70
N GLU A 22 -21.63 -4.47 -28.61
CA GLU A 22 -20.81 -4.08 -29.76
C GLU A 22 -20.41 -5.27 -30.64
N ASP A 23 -20.29 -6.45 -30.03
CA ASP A 23 -19.91 -7.68 -30.73
C ASP A 23 -21.12 -8.35 -31.39
N LEU A 24 -22.35 -7.96 -31.03
CA LEU A 24 -23.58 -8.54 -31.53
C LEU A 24 -23.88 -8.04 -32.96
N LYS A 25 -23.89 -8.95 -33.94
CA LYS A 25 -24.09 -8.60 -35.36
C LYS A 25 -25.37 -9.19 -35.97
N LEU A 26 -26.40 -9.42 -35.16
CA LEU A 26 -27.65 -10.03 -35.62
C LEU A 26 -28.29 -9.21 -36.75
N ASP A 27 -28.36 -7.90 -36.61
CA ASP A 27 -28.96 -7.02 -37.62
C ASP A 27 -28.22 -7.12 -38.97
N ALA A 28 -26.88 -7.13 -38.94
CA ALA A 28 -26.08 -7.29 -40.15
C ALA A 28 -26.27 -8.66 -40.80
N ILE A 29 -26.39 -9.72 -39.99
CA ILE A 29 -26.63 -11.08 -40.47
C ILE A 29 -28.02 -11.18 -41.11
N GLU A 30 -29.04 -10.53 -40.53
CA GLU A 30 -30.40 -10.51 -41.07
C GLU A 30 -30.49 -9.75 -42.39
N VAL A 31 -29.75 -8.64 -42.53
CA VAL A 31 -29.63 -7.88 -43.78
C VAL A 31 -28.94 -8.71 -44.86
N ASP A 32 -27.76 -9.27 -44.58
CA ASP A 32 -27.02 -10.14 -45.52
C ASP A 32 -27.87 -11.34 -45.97
N MET A 33 -28.64 -11.91 -45.04
CA MET A 33 -29.53 -13.03 -45.31
C MET A 33 -30.71 -12.61 -46.18
N LYS A 34 -31.30 -11.43 -45.95
CA LYS A 34 -32.36 -10.87 -46.79
C LYS A 34 -31.87 -10.64 -48.22
N GLU A 35 -30.72 -10.01 -48.40
CA GLU A 35 -30.14 -9.77 -49.74
C GLU A 35 -29.89 -11.07 -50.48
N ARG A 36 -29.29 -12.05 -49.81
CA ARG A 36 -28.95 -13.33 -50.45
C ARG A 36 -30.19 -14.12 -50.87
N VAL A 37 -31.20 -14.20 -49.99
CA VAL A 37 -32.44 -14.94 -50.31
C VAL A 37 -33.29 -14.16 -51.31
N GLY A 38 -33.26 -12.81 -51.28
CA GLY A 38 -33.94 -11.96 -52.25
C GLY A 38 -33.42 -12.17 -53.67
N ALA A 39 -32.09 -12.24 -53.84
CA ALA A 39 -31.46 -12.55 -55.12
C ALA A 39 -31.90 -13.92 -55.67
N ASP A 40 -31.92 -14.96 -54.82
CA ASP A 40 -32.34 -16.31 -55.21
C ASP A 40 -33.86 -16.40 -55.52
N SER A 41 -34.67 -15.48 -54.99
CA SER A 41 -36.14 -15.49 -55.10
C SER A 41 -36.68 -14.59 -56.22
N ALA A 42 -35.86 -13.66 -56.72
CA ALA A 42 -36.20 -12.78 -57.84
C ALA A 42 -36.58 -13.56 -59.10
N ASP A 43 -35.85 -14.66 -59.38
CA ASP A 43 -36.14 -15.56 -60.51
C ASP A 43 -37.49 -16.27 -60.40
N ASN A 44 -38.05 -16.32 -59.18
CA ASN A 44 -39.33 -16.96 -58.87
C ASN A 44 -40.48 -15.94 -58.69
N GLY A 45 -40.22 -14.64 -58.88
CA GLY A 45 -41.23 -13.58 -58.74
C GLY A 45 -41.70 -13.34 -57.30
N ILE A 46 -40.89 -13.71 -56.29
CA ILE A 46 -41.24 -13.57 -54.86
C ILE A 46 -40.41 -12.44 -54.25
N GLU A 47 -41.08 -11.48 -53.59
CA GLU A 47 -40.44 -10.39 -52.85
C GLU A 47 -40.31 -10.71 -51.35
N ILE A 48 -39.13 -10.48 -50.78
CA ILE A 48 -38.84 -10.72 -49.35
C ILE A 48 -38.82 -9.40 -48.60
N ILE A 49 -39.81 -9.22 -47.72
CA ILE A 49 -39.98 -7.99 -46.94
C ILE A 49 -39.00 -7.95 -45.74
N MET A 50 -38.88 -9.06 -45.00
CA MET A 50 -38.05 -9.16 -43.79
C MET A 50 -37.55 -10.60 -43.59
N VAL A 51 -36.33 -10.73 -43.06
CA VAL A 51 -35.77 -11.98 -42.53
C VAL A 51 -35.43 -11.73 -41.08
N GLY A 52 -35.75 -12.67 -40.19
CA GLY A 52 -35.46 -12.57 -38.76
C GLY A 52 -35.07 -13.91 -38.16
N ILE A 53 -34.15 -13.89 -37.20
CA ILE A 53 -33.68 -15.09 -36.51
C ILE A 53 -34.62 -15.40 -35.34
N LYS A 54 -35.46 -16.42 -35.50
CA LYS A 54 -36.45 -16.79 -34.47
C LYS A 54 -35.88 -17.63 -33.32
N ARG A 55 -34.94 -18.54 -33.62
CA ARG A 55 -34.34 -19.45 -32.62
C ARG A 55 -32.97 -19.90 -33.07
N LEU A 56 -32.00 -19.79 -32.17
CA LEU A 56 -30.68 -20.40 -32.29
C LEU A 56 -30.65 -21.64 -31.40
N GLY A 57 -30.45 -22.82 -31.98
CA GLY A 57 -30.34 -24.09 -31.24
C GLY A 57 -28.93 -24.65 -31.40
N ILE A 58 -28.25 -24.88 -30.28
CA ILE A 58 -26.94 -25.51 -30.25
C ILE A 58 -27.14 -26.98 -29.84
N PRO A 59 -26.58 -27.96 -30.57
CA PRO A 59 -26.67 -29.36 -30.19
C PRO A 59 -26.06 -29.63 -28.82
N GLU A 60 -26.77 -30.34 -27.93
CA GLU A 60 -26.32 -30.63 -26.56
C GLU A 60 -24.94 -31.33 -26.51
N SER A 61 -24.62 -32.13 -27.53
CA SER A 61 -23.35 -32.86 -27.62
C SER A 61 -22.11 -31.96 -27.72
N VAL A 62 -22.25 -30.76 -28.28
CA VAL A 62 -21.14 -29.79 -28.43
C VAL A 62 -21.14 -28.78 -27.29
N THR A 63 -22.33 -28.49 -26.75
CA THR A 63 -22.54 -27.53 -25.67
C THR A 63 -21.74 -27.86 -24.41
N SER A 64 -21.70 -29.13 -23.98
CA SER A 64 -20.97 -29.54 -22.77
C SER A 64 -19.45 -29.30 -22.87
N ALA A 65 -18.84 -29.68 -24.00
CA ALA A 65 -17.41 -29.52 -24.22
C ALA A 65 -17.00 -28.03 -24.27
N VAL A 66 -17.83 -27.19 -24.89
CA VAL A 66 -17.60 -25.74 -24.94
C VAL A 66 -17.71 -25.12 -23.55
N PHE A 67 -18.73 -25.50 -22.75
CA PHE A 67 -18.87 -25.00 -21.38
C PHE A 67 -17.69 -25.40 -20.48
N GLU A 68 -17.22 -26.64 -20.55
CA GLU A 68 -16.05 -27.08 -19.79
C GLU A 68 -14.79 -26.30 -20.19
N ARG A 69 -14.60 -26.05 -21.50
CA ARG A 69 -13.52 -25.19 -21.98
C ARG A 69 -13.64 -23.76 -21.45
N MET A 70 -14.82 -23.16 -21.51
CA MET A 70 -15.04 -21.80 -20.98
C MET A 70 -14.76 -21.72 -19.48
N LYS A 71 -15.16 -22.75 -18.71
CA LYS A 71 -14.89 -22.84 -17.28
C LYS A 71 -13.40 -22.94 -16.99
N ALA A 72 -12.68 -23.78 -17.74
CA ALA A 72 -11.24 -23.91 -17.64
C ALA A 72 -10.51 -22.60 -17.98
N GLU A 73 -10.89 -21.94 -19.08
CA GLU A 73 -10.33 -20.64 -19.46
C GLU A 73 -10.61 -19.57 -18.40
N ARG A 74 -11.82 -19.57 -17.80
CA ARG A 74 -12.15 -18.65 -16.72
C ARG A 74 -11.33 -18.92 -15.46
N GLN A 75 -11.14 -20.19 -15.09
CA GLN A 75 -10.33 -20.55 -13.93
C GLN A 75 -8.85 -20.18 -14.14
N ALA A 76 -8.30 -20.40 -15.33
CA ALA A 76 -6.95 -20.00 -15.67
C ALA A 76 -6.77 -18.48 -15.55
N ARG A 77 -7.73 -17.69 -16.06
CA ARG A 77 -7.70 -16.23 -15.92
C ARG A 77 -7.78 -15.77 -14.46
N ILE A 78 -8.58 -16.44 -13.62
CA ILE A 78 -8.64 -16.14 -12.18
C ILE A 78 -7.27 -16.36 -11.54
N GLN A 79 -6.64 -17.52 -11.77
CA GLN A 79 -5.32 -17.84 -11.23
C GLN A 79 -4.25 -16.85 -11.68
N GLU A 80 -4.30 -16.41 -12.95
CA GLU A 80 -3.40 -15.38 -13.47
C GLU A 80 -3.54 -14.05 -12.72
N ILE A 81 -4.79 -13.59 -12.51
CA ILE A 81 -5.08 -12.35 -11.80
C ILE A 81 -4.69 -12.45 -10.32
N GLU A 82 -4.97 -13.57 -9.66
CA GLU A 82 -4.56 -13.81 -8.27
C GLU A 82 -3.04 -13.81 -8.14
N ALA A 83 -2.33 -14.52 -9.03
CA ALA A 83 -0.87 -14.56 -9.02
C ALA A 83 -0.25 -13.17 -9.27
N GLU A 84 -0.83 -12.38 -10.17
CA GLU A 84 -0.37 -11.00 -10.41
C GLU A 84 -0.63 -10.11 -9.18
N GLY A 85 -1.81 -10.20 -8.57
CA GLY A 85 -2.14 -9.47 -7.35
C GLY A 85 -1.20 -9.82 -6.19
N GLU A 86 -0.90 -11.10 -6.01
CA GLU A 86 0.06 -11.54 -4.99
C GLU A 86 1.49 -11.04 -5.27
N ARG A 87 1.94 -11.07 -6.53
CA ARG A 87 3.25 -10.54 -6.91
C ARG A 87 3.35 -9.05 -6.58
N GLN A 88 2.39 -8.26 -7.03
CA GLN A 88 2.37 -6.82 -6.77
C GLN A 88 2.33 -6.51 -5.27
N ALA A 89 1.48 -7.22 -4.51
CA ALA A 89 1.40 -7.06 -3.06
C ALA A 89 2.72 -7.39 -2.36
N LYS A 90 3.42 -8.46 -2.78
CA LYS A 90 4.73 -8.82 -2.22
C LYS A 90 5.80 -7.77 -2.53
N THR A 91 5.83 -7.26 -3.76
CA THR A 91 6.76 -6.19 -4.16
C THR A 91 6.55 -4.93 -3.32
N ILE A 92 5.30 -4.45 -3.22
CA ILE A 92 4.98 -3.24 -2.44
C ILE A 92 5.37 -3.41 -0.97
N LYS A 93 5.07 -4.57 -0.36
CA LYS A 93 5.47 -4.84 1.03
C LYS A 93 6.99 -4.86 1.20
N ALA A 94 7.70 -5.53 0.30
CA ALA A 94 9.16 -5.59 0.37
C ALA A 94 9.82 -4.22 0.21
N GLU A 95 9.30 -3.38 -0.69
CA GLU A 95 9.76 -1.99 -0.86
C GLU A 95 9.49 -1.15 0.38
N ALA A 96 8.28 -1.24 0.95
CA ALA A 96 7.92 -0.54 2.18
C ALA A 96 8.79 -0.97 3.38
N ASP A 97 9.04 -2.29 3.53
CA ASP A 97 9.90 -2.82 4.59
C ASP A 97 11.35 -2.35 4.42
N LEU A 98 11.86 -2.30 3.18
CA LEU A 98 13.20 -1.80 2.88
C LEU A 98 13.31 -0.31 3.27
N GLU A 99 12.35 0.51 2.85
CA GLU A 99 12.33 1.94 3.16
C GLU A 99 12.22 2.20 4.66
N ALA A 100 11.32 1.48 5.36
CA ALA A 100 11.19 1.57 6.81
C ALA A 100 12.50 1.22 7.53
N ASN A 101 13.16 0.12 7.12
CA ASN A 101 14.45 -0.27 7.70
C ASN A 101 15.55 0.75 7.42
N LYS A 102 15.57 1.36 6.23
CA LYS A 102 16.52 2.42 5.88
C LYS A 102 16.34 3.64 6.78
N ILE A 103 15.10 4.12 6.95
CA ILE A 103 14.79 5.26 7.81
C ILE A 103 15.19 4.96 9.26
N LEU A 104 14.86 3.77 9.77
CA LEU A 104 15.25 3.37 11.13
C LEU A 104 16.77 3.28 11.30
N ALA A 105 17.49 2.79 10.29
CA ALA A 105 18.94 2.71 10.32
C ALA A 105 19.58 4.11 10.31
N GLU A 106 19.09 5.02 9.45
CA GLU A 106 19.54 6.41 9.40
C GLU A 106 19.25 7.15 10.72
N ALA A 107 18.05 6.99 11.27
CA ALA A 107 17.68 7.59 12.56
C ALA A 107 18.57 7.08 13.70
N ARG A 108 18.87 5.77 13.74
CA ARG A 108 19.79 5.21 14.74
C ARG A 108 21.22 5.71 14.57
N ALA A 109 21.71 5.79 13.33
CA ALA A 109 23.05 6.32 13.05
C ALA A 109 23.18 7.77 13.52
N GLN A 110 22.19 8.61 13.22
CA GLN A 110 22.13 10.00 13.69
C GLN A 110 22.07 10.09 15.21
N ALA A 111 21.24 9.26 15.87
CA ALA A 111 21.15 9.23 17.32
C ALA A 111 22.51 8.87 17.96
N ILE A 112 23.20 7.85 17.45
CA ILE A 112 24.53 7.45 17.93
C ILE A 112 25.54 8.58 17.74
N GLN A 113 25.51 9.27 16.59
CA GLN A 113 26.39 10.41 16.34
C GLN A 113 26.15 11.54 17.35
N ILE A 114 24.89 11.93 17.56
CA ILE A 114 24.53 13.00 18.51
C ILE A 114 24.93 12.61 19.94
N SER A 115 24.66 11.38 20.36
CA SER A 115 25.08 10.89 21.67
C SER A 115 26.60 10.89 21.83
N GLY A 116 27.34 10.44 20.81
CA GLY A 116 28.81 10.47 20.83
C GLY A 116 29.38 11.89 20.89
N GLU A 117 28.79 12.83 20.15
CA GLU A 117 29.16 14.25 20.22
C GLU A 117 28.86 14.85 21.60
N ALA A 118 27.71 14.53 22.18
CA ALA A 118 27.33 14.98 23.52
C ALA A 118 28.27 14.42 24.60
N GLU A 119 28.60 13.13 24.53
CA GLU A 119 29.56 12.49 25.43
C GLU A 119 30.97 13.09 25.29
N ALA A 120 31.43 13.36 24.07
CA ALA A 120 32.71 14.01 23.82
C ALA A 120 32.76 15.45 24.37
N GLN A 121 31.65 16.18 24.29
CA GLN A 121 31.55 17.51 24.92
C GLN A 121 31.53 17.40 26.46
N ALA A 122 30.76 16.47 27.02
CA ALA A 122 30.70 16.23 28.46
C ALA A 122 32.07 15.82 29.04
N ALA A 123 32.83 14.99 28.32
CA ALA A 123 34.18 14.57 28.71
C ALA A 123 35.13 15.75 28.97
N LYS A 124 35.04 16.82 28.16
CA LYS A 124 35.84 18.04 28.36
C LYS A 124 35.55 18.71 29.71
N TYR A 125 34.28 18.74 30.11
CA TYR A 125 33.89 19.30 31.41
C TYR A 125 34.36 18.40 32.56
N TYR A 126 34.34 17.08 32.40
CA TYR A 126 34.85 16.16 33.43
C TYR A 126 36.36 16.35 33.70
N GLU A 127 37.17 16.66 32.70
CA GLU A 127 38.59 16.99 32.92
C GLU A 127 38.78 18.25 33.78
N VAL A 128 37.96 19.28 33.55
CA VAL A 128 37.97 20.50 34.37
C VAL A 128 37.48 20.23 35.79
N PHE A 129 36.44 19.41 35.96
CA PHE A 129 35.93 19.04 37.28
C PHE A 129 36.91 18.18 38.10
N LYS A 130 37.77 17.39 37.45
CA LYS A 130 38.84 16.64 38.14
C LYS A 130 39.91 17.54 38.78
N GLN A 131 40.08 18.78 38.32
CA GLN A 131 41.07 19.69 38.89
C GLN A 131 40.70 20.12 40.31
N ASN A 132 39.41 20.24 40.62
CA ASN A 132 38.95 20.54 41.98
C ASN A 132 37.54 19.96 42.26
N PRO A 133 37.45 18.74 42.80
CA PRO A 133 36.18 18.01 43.00
C PRO A 133 35.19 18.70 43.95
N GLU A 134 35.69 19.42 44.96
CA GLU A 134 34.83 20.12 45.94
C GLU A 134 34.12 21.32 45.30
N LEU A 135 34.84 22.11 44.52
CA LEU A 135 34.28 23.25 43.78
C LEU A 135 33.26 22.80 42.73
N ALA A 136 33.53 21.67 42.06
CA ALA A 136 32.65 21.06 41.08
C ALA A 136 31.27 20.70 41.68
N ASN A 137 31.28 19.98 42.81
CA ASN A 137 30.06 19.57 43.51
C ASN A 137 29.27 20.77 44.03
N PHE A 138 29.96 21.80 44.53
CA PHE A 138 29.31 23.04 44.96
C PHE A 138 28.61 23.77 43.82
N LEU A 139 29.28 23.94 42.67
CA LEU A 139 28.70 24.59 41.49
C LEU A 139 27.53 23.78 40.90
N PHE A 140 27.62 22.45 40.91
CA PHE A 140 26.54 21.57 40.48
C PHE A 140 25.31 21.72 41.39
N ASN A 141 25.50 21.65 42.71
CA ASN A 141 24.42 21.79 43.69
C ASN A 141 23.77 23.18 43.63
N ARG A 142 24.56 24.25 43.45
CA ARG A 142 24.04 25.61 43.27
C ARG A 142 23.18 25.70 42.00
N LYS A 143 23.65 25.18 40.87
CA LYS A 143 22.93 25.24 39.60
C LYS A 143 21.65 24.40 39.64
N ALA A 144 21.68 23.26 40.32
CA ALA A 144 20.49 22.45 40.58
C ALA A 144 19.47 23.19 41.45
N LEU A 145 19.93 23.93 42.48
CA LEU A 145 19.06 24.78 43.30
C LEU A 145 18.45 25.92 42.49
N GLU A 146 19.22 26.62 41.65
CA GLU A 146 18.71 27.70 40.78
C GLU A 146 17.60 27.19 39.84
N GLY A 147 17.79 26.04 39.17
CA GLY A 147 16.78 25.49 38.26
C GLY A 147 15.51 24.97 38.97
N LEU A 148 15.62 24.51 40.21
CA LEU A 148 14.46 24.09 41.02
C LEU A 148 13.67 25.28 41.60
N LEU A 149 14.27 26.47 41.67
CA LEU A 149 13.68 27.67 42.27
C LEU A 149 13.07 28.65 41.24
N GLU A 150 13.26 28.42 39.94
CA GLU A 150 12.74 29.29 38.86
C GLU A 150 11.20 29.24 38.72
N GLU A 151 10.56 28.10 39.01
CA GLU A 151 9.11 28.00 39.10
C GLU A 151 8.69 28.06 40.58
N ASN A 152 7.75 28.95 40.93
CA ASN A 152 7.16 29.16 42.26
C ASN A 152 6.97 27.89 43.12
N ALA A 153 8.05 27.34 43.69
CA ALA A 153 8.07 26.05 44.35
C ALA A 153 7.97 26.22 45.86
N THR A 154 6.90 25.68 46.46
CA THR A 154 6.83 25.51 47.91
C THR A 154 7.52 24.20 48.26
N LEU A 155 8.75 24.28 48.75
CA LEU A 155 9.61 23.15 49.09
C LEU A 155 9.40 22.73 50.56
N ILE A 156 8.97 21.48 50.80
CA ILE A 156 8.97 20.85 52.12
C ILE A 156 10.12 19.83 52.13
N LEU A 157 11.16 20.08 52.92
CA LEU A 157 12.44 19.38 52.82
C LEU A 157 12.91 18.84 54.18
N ASP A 158 13.52 17.66 54.14
CA ASP A 158 14.37 17.15 55.23
C ASP A 158 15.78 17.76 55.07
N PRO A 159 16.30 18.50 56.08
CA PRO A 159 17.54 19.26 56.01
C PRO A 159 18.83 18.44 55.78
N ASN A 160 18.76 17.11 55.76
CA ASN A 160 19.91 16.23 55.57
C ASN A 160 20.14 15.74 54.13
N THR A 161 19.30 16.11 53.16
CA THR A 161 19.42 15.61 51.77
C THR A 161 20.15 16.62 50.86
N PRO A 162 21.24 16.25 50.17
CA PRO A 162 21.86 17.10 49.14
C PRO A 162 20.86 17.38 48.00
N PRO A 163 20.76 18.61 47.45
CA PRO A 163 21.63 19.79 47.63
C PRO A 163 21.20 20.76 48.76
N PHE A 164 20.18 20.43 49.56
CA PHE A 164 19.56 21.36 50.52
C PHE A 164 20.34 21.56 51.83
N ASN A 165 21.32 20.69 52.10
CA ASN A 165 22.30 20.85 53.18
C ASN A 165 23.13 22.16 53.09
N LEU A 166 23.24 22.76 51.90
CA LEU A 166 23.90 24.07 51.71
C LEU A 166 23.11 25.24 52.29
N LEU A 167 21.81 25.08 52.55
CA LEU A 167 20.95 26.15 53.08
C LEU A 167 20.94 26.19 54.61
N THR A 168 21.42 25.13 55.29
CA THR A 168 21.34 24.97 56.75
C THR A 168 22.67 25.11 57.47
N GLN A 169 23.80 25.09 56.75
CA GLN A 169 25.12 25.34 57.34
C GLN A 169 25.65 26.73 56.95
N PRO A 170 25.56 27.73 57.83
CA PRO A 170 26.49 28.85 57.76
C PRO A 170 27.88 28.28 58.06
N SER A 171 28.86 28.66 57.24
CA SER A 171 30.27 28.45 57.55
C SER A 171 30.62 29.13 58.88
N THR A 172 30.53 28.40 59.99
CA THR A 172 31.10 28.80 61.26
C THR A 172 32.11 27.76 61.69
N GLY A 173 33.39 28.08 61.44
CA GLY A 173 34.49 27.55 62.26
C GLY A 173 35.61 26.83 61.52
N LYS A 174 36.51 27.60 60.88
CA LYS A 174 37.95 27.60 61.23
C LYS A 174 38.68 28.76 60.55
N ALA A 175 38.54 29.92 61.17
CA ALA A 175 39.54 30.98 61.16
C ALA A 175 39.83 31.30 62.63
N ALA A 176 40.71 30.51 63.26
CA ALA A 176 41.44 30.84 64.48
C ALA A 176 42.44 29.71 64.77
N GLU A 177 43.72 30.10 64.86
CA GLU A 177 44.98 29.34 65.04
C GLU A 177 45.53 28.58 63.83
#